data_AF-A0A7K8BNC9-F1
#
_entry.id   AF-A0A7K8BNC9-F1
#
_cell.length_a   1.000
_cell.length_b   1.000
_cell.length_c   1.000
_cell.angle_alpha   90.00
_cell.angle_beta   90.00
_cell.angle_gamma   90.00
#
_symmetry.space_group_name_H-M   'P 1'
#
loop_
_entity.id
_entity.type
_entity.pdbx_description
1 polymer ?
#
loop_
_entity_poly.entity_id
_entity_poly.type
_entity_poly.pdbx_seq_one_letter_code
_entity_poly.pdbx_strand_id
1 'polypeptide(L)'
;QLTLADGTITADHVVSALPAAALAEALPPEAEPLARELRRIPAASAAVPGLPPQGFGHLVPSSEDPALLGIVYDSVAFPEHDGTPGTPSLRLTVGDGGA
;
A
#
# COMPACT_ATOMS: atom_id res chain seq x y z
N GLN A 1 -21.61 12.11 -14.61
CA GLN A 1 -20.76 11.87 -15.80
C GLN A 1 -19.31 11.86 -15.30
N LEU A 2 -18.56 10.80 -15.58
CA LEU A 2 -17.18 10.57 -15.13
C LEU A 2 -16.21 10.73 -16.29
N THR A 3 -15.17 11.51 -16.11
CA THR A 3 -14.14 11.74 -17.14
C THR A 3 -12.95 10.82 -16.89
N LEU A 4 -12.61 10.03 -17.92
CA LEU A 4 -11.47 9.14 -17.98
C LEU A 4 -10.49 9.66 -19.04
N ALA A 5 -9.29 9.09 -19.09
CA ALA A 5 -8.28 9.47 -20.08
C ALA A 5 -8.73 9.20 -21.53
N ASP A 6 -9.59 8.20 -21.74
CA ASP A 6 -10.05 7.70 -23.03
C ASP A 6 -11.49 8.10 -23.38
N GLY A 7 -12.18 8.84 -22.51
CA GLY A 7 -13.53 9.30 -22.78
C GLY A 7 -14.34 9.63 -21.55
N THR A 8 -15.66 9.57 -21.70
CA THR A 8 -16.60 9.92 -20.62
C THR A 8 -17.67 8.86 -20.46
N ILE A 9 -17.99 8.52 -19.21
CA ILE A 9 -18.97 7.49 -18.86
C ILE A 9 -20.11 8.11 -18.04
N THR A 10 -21.35 7.70 -18.31
CA THR A 10 -22.53 8.01 -17.50
C THR A 10 -22.93 6.79 -16.68
N ALA A 11 -23.25 7.00 -15.42
CA ALA A 11 -23.69 5.96 -14.50
C ALA A 11 -24.75 6.53 -13.56
N ASP A 12 -25.73 5.71 -13.19
CA ASP A 12 -26.77 6.08 -12.22
C ASP A 12 -26.20 6.15 -10.80
N HIS A 13 -25.23 5.27 -10.50
CA HIS A 13 -24.53 5.20 -9.22
C HIS A 13 -23.02 4.98 -9.42
N VAL A 14 -22.22 5.51 -8.50
CA VAL A 14 -20.76 5.37 -8.49
C VAL A 14 -20.32 4.83 -7.12
N VAL A 15 -19.53 3.75 -7.13
CA VAL A 15 -18.86 3.22 -5.93
C VAL A 15 -17.36 3.43 -6.11
N SER A 16 -16.76 4.31 -5.30
CA SER A 16 -15.34 4.59 -5.38
C SER A 16 -14.55 3.67 -4.44
N ALA A 17 -13.53 3.00 -4.99
CA ALA A 17 -12.52 2.25 -4.23
C ALA A 17 -11.15 2.94 -4.25
N LEU A 18 -11.09 4.21 -4.66
CA LEU A 18 -9.86 4.99 -4.67
C LEU A 18 -9.45 5.37 -3.24
N PRO A 19 -8.14 5.55 -2.98
CA PRO A 19 -7.68 6.20 -1.76
C PRO A 19 -8.37 7.55 -1.56
N ALA A 20 -8.68 7.91 -0.32
CA ALA A 20 -9.47 9.09 0.01
C ALA A 20 -8.90 10.39 -0.61
N ALA A 21 -7.58 10.58 -0.54
CA ALA A 21 -6.92 11.72 -1.17
C ALA A 21 -7.10 11.76 -2.69
N ALA A 22 -6.98 10.62 -3.37
CA ALA A 22 -7.19 10.53 -4.82
C ALA A 22 -8.64 10.78 -5.21
N LEU A 23 -9.60 10.30 -4.41
CA LEU A 23 -11.02 10.59 -4.62
C LEU A 23 -11.32 12.08 -4.43
N ALA A 24 -10.73 12.73 -3.44
CA ALA A 24 -10.93 14.15 -3.18
C ALA A 24 -10.56 15.03 -4.39
N GLU A 25 -9.51 14.65 -5.12
CA GLU A 25 -9.06 15.36 -6.34
C GLU A 25 -9.90 15.04 -7.58
N ALA A 26 -10.57 13.88 -7.60
CA ALA A 26 -11.45 13.47 -8.70
C ALA A 26 -12.88 14.01 -8.57
N LEU A 27 -13.25 14.55 -7.40
CA LEU A 27 -14.58 15.09 -7.15
C LEU A 27 -14.79 16.44 -7.86
N PRO A 28 -16.01 16.72 -8.32
CA PRO A 28 -16.31 17.99 -8.96
C PRO A 28 -16.34 19.13 -7.90
N PRO A 29 -16.18 20.41 -8.31
CA PRO A 29 -16.08 21.54 -7.39
C PRO A 29 -17.26 21.70 -6.43
N GLU A 30 -18.45 21.27 -6.83
CA GLU A 30 -19.68 21.34 -6.01
C GLU A 30 -19.62 20.39 -4.81
N ALA A 31 -18.79 19.34 -4.88
CA ALA A 31 -18.56 18.38 -3.81
C ALA A 31 -17.38 18.76 -2.90
N GLU A 32 -16.91 20.01 -2.94
CA GLU A 32 -15.80 20.52 -2.12
C GLU A 32 -15.97 20.26 -0.60
N PRO A 33 -17.17 20.35 0.02
CA PRO A 33 -17.34 19.96 1.42
C PRO A 33 -16.93 18.50 1.70
N LEU A 34 -17.25 17.58 0.79
CA LEU A 34 -16.89 16.17 0.89
C LEU A 34 -15.39 15.96 0.61
N ALA A 35 -14.86 16.63 -0.41
CA ALA A 35 -13.42 16.57 -0.74
C ALA A 35 -12.57 17.01 0.46
N ARG A 36 -13.00 18.04 1.20
CA ARG A 36 -12.32 18.49 2.43
C ARG A 36 -12.27 17.42 3.52
N GLU A 37 -13.35 16.68 3.74
CA GLU A 37 -13.36 15.60 4.73
C GLU A 37 -12.51 14.41 4.28
N LEU A 38 -12.53 14.07 2.99
CA LEU A 38 -11.69 13.01 2.43
C LEU A 38 -10.18 13.31 2.56
N ARG A 39 -9.77 14.57 2.38
CA ARG A 39 -8.37 15.02 2.56
C ARG A 39 -7.88 14.91 4.02
N ARG A 40 -8.78 14.79 5.00
CA ARG A 40 -8.41 14.63 6.41
C ARG A 40 -8.08 13.18 6.79
N ILE A 41 -8.34 12.21 5.91
CA ILE A 41 -8.04 10.81 6.17
C ILE A 41 -6.54 10.59 5.94
N PRO A 42 -5.74 10.32 7.00
CA PRO A 42 -4.30 10.17 6.85
C PRO A 42 -3.96 8.85 6.16
N ALA A 43 -2.89 8.87 5.37
CA ALA A 43 -2.26 7.67 4.81
C ALA A 43 -0.78 7.71 5.14
N ALA A 44 -0.22 6.58 5.55
CA ALA A 44 1.21 6.44 5.79
C ALA A 44 1.87 5.74 4.61
N SER A 45 2.99 6.28 4.14
CA SER A 45 3.83 5.61 3.15
C SER A 45 4.57 4.47 3.82
N ALA A 46 4.55 3.30 3.18
CA ALA A 46 5.32 2.15 3.58
C ALA A 46 6.10 1.60 2.40
N ALA A 47 7.39 1.32 2.59
CA ALA A 47 8.29 0.75 1.57
C ALA A 47 8.76 -0.65 2.00
N VAL A 48 9.49 -1.38 1.17
CA VAL A 48 9.72 -2.82 1.40
C VAL A 48 11.20 -3.20 1.21
N PRO A 49 12.05 -3.08 2.24
CA PRO A 49 13.42 -3.63 2.29
C PRO A 49 13.53 -5.18 2.25
N GLY A 50 14.76 -5.72 2.24
CA GLY A 50 15.05 -7.17 2.25
C GLY A 50 15.65 -7.71 3.59
N LEU A 51 15.51 -9.02 3.92
CA LEU A 51 15.72 -9.69 5.25
C LEU A 51 17.01 -10.53 5.51
N PRO A 52 17.16 -11.03 6.77
CA PRO A 52 17.93 -12.20 7.22
C PRO A 52 17.08 -13.49 7.51
N PRO A 53 17.70 -14.67 7.79
CA PRO A 53 17.04 -15.99 7.72
C PRO A 53 16.57 -16.54 9.09
N GLN A 54 15.37 -17.14 9.14
CA GLN A 54 14.72 -17.95 10.21
C GLN A 54 13.71 -17.23 11.15
N GLY A 55 12.41 -17.38 10.85
CA GLY A 55 11.22 -16.75 11.49
C GLY A 55 10.06 -16.50 10.48
N PHE A 56 8.87 -16.01 10.88
CA PHE A 56 7.91 -15.39 9.92
C PHE A 56 8.37 -13.98 9.56
N GLY A 57 9.22 -13.39 10.40
CA GLY A 57 9.46 -11.97 10.43
C GLY A 57 9.61 -11.43 11.85
N HIS A 58 9.91 -10.15 11.99
CA HIS A 58 9.90 -9.45 13.27
C HIS A 58 9.48 -7.99 13.07
N LEU A 59 8.76 -7.40 14.03
CA LEU A 59 8.43 -5.97 14.02
C LEU A 59 9.60 -5.18 14.60
N VAL A 60 9.86 -3.99 14.06
CA VAL A 60 10.86 -3.06 14.61
C VAL A 60 10.12 -2.05 15.49
N PRO A 61 10.44 -1.93 16.79
CA PRO A 61 9.87 -0.90 17.64
C PRO A 61 10.21 0.50 17.11
N SER A 62 9.27 1.44 17.17
CA SER A 62 9.51 2.82 16.74
C SER A 62 10.58 3.56 17.54
N SER A 63 11.01 3.01 18.69
CA SER A 63 12.12 3.50 19.50
C SER A 63 13.50 3.10 18.97
N GLU A 64 13.58 2.08 18.12
CA GLU A 64 14.83 1.63 17.49
C GLU A 64 15.03 2.31 16.14
N ASP A 65 14.05 2.18 15.25
CA ASP A 65 14.02 2.90 13.98
C ASP A 65 12.56 3.22 13.61
N PRO A 66 12.14 4.50 13.67
CA PRO A 66 10.77 4.88 13.34
C PRO A 66 10.45 4.73 11.86
N ALA A 67 11.45 4.58 10.99
CA ALA A 67 11.24 4.38 9.55
C ALA A 67 10.94 2.92 9.20
N LEU A 68 11.11 1.97 10.12
CA LEU A 68 10.91 0.53 9.91
C LEU A 68 9.74 0.04 10.77
N LEU A 69 8.74 -0.59 10.14
CA LEU A 69 7.59 -1.22 10.82
C LEU A 69 7.86 -2.68 11.18
N GLY A 70 8.62 -3.38 10.34
CA GLY A 70 8.90 -4.80 10.53
C GLY A 70 9.35 -5.50 9.26
N ILE A 71 9.72 -6.76 9.40
CA ILE A 71 10.40 -7.58 8.41
C ILE A 71 9.60 -8.89 8.30
N VAL A 72 9.28 -9.41 7.11
CA VAL A 72 8.52 -10.66 6.85
C VAL A 72 9.28 -11.63 5.94
N TYR A 73 9.53 -12.83 6.45
CA TYR A 73 10.27 -13.98 5.89
C TYR A 73 9.42 -14.85 4.97
N ASP A 74 9.15 -14.33 3.77
CA ASP A 74 8.34 -14.97 2.74
C ASP A 74 8.84 -16.36 2.32
N SER A 75 10.15 -16.57 2.17
CA SER A 75 10.70 -17.89 1.82
C SER A 75 10.61 -18.94 2.95
N VAL A 76 10.32 -18.50 4.17
CA VAL A 76 10.01 -19.42 5.29
C VAL A 76 8.52 -19.74 5.31
N ALA A 77 7.66 -18.76 4.95
CA ALA A 77 6.21 -18.90 4.99
C ALA A 77 5.63 -19.59 3.74
N PHE A 78 6.17 -19.33 2.55
CA PHE A 78 5.70 -19.82 1.25
C PHE A 78 6.87 -20.22 0.33
N PRO A 79 7.56 -21.33 0.62
CA PRO A 79 8.72 -21.79 -0.17
C PRO A 79 8.39 -22.06 -1.64
N GLU A 80 7.15 -22.43 -1.95
CA GLU A 80 6.69 -22.76 -3.30
C GLU A 80 6.73 -21.55 -4.25
N HIS A 81 6.76 -20.35 -3.69
CA HIS A 81 6.85 -19.16 -4.50
C HIS A 81 8.28 -18.91 -4.99
N ASP A 82 9.34 -19.51 -4.41
CA ASP A 82 10.80 -19.14 -4.49
C ASP A 82 11.44 -19.20 -5.89
N GLY A 83 10.63 -19.17 -6.95
CA GLY A 83 11.08 -19.14 -8.33
C GLY A 83 11.52 -20.53 -8.80
N THR A 84 12.43 -20.56 -9.76
CA THR A 84 12.79 -21.78 -10.50
C THR A 84 13.39 -22.86 -9.57
N PRO A 85 12.88 -24.11 -9.61
CA PRO A 85 13.41 -25.21 -8.82
C PRO A 85 14.91 -25.42 -9.08
N GLY A 86 15.72 -25.46 -8.03
CA GLY A 86 17.17 -25.73 -8.10
C GLY A 86 18.08 -24.51 -7.88
N THR A 87 17.52 -23.31 -7.69
CA THR A 87 18.30 -22.12 -7.31
C THR A 87 17.80 -21.63 -5.94
N PRO A 88 18.61 -21.67 -4.87
CA PRO A 88 18.19 -21.15 -3.58
C PRO A 88 18.03 -19.63 -3.69
N SER A 89 16.79 -19.15 -3.66
CA SER A 89 16.47 -17.73 -3.59
C SER A 89 15.88 -17.44 -2.22
N LEU A 90 16.27 -16.32 -1.62
CA LEU A 90 15.77 -15.88 -0.32
C LEU A 90 14.94 -14.61 -0.57
N ARG A 91 13.65 -14.67 -0.23
CA ARG A 91 12.66 -13.61 -0.45
C ARG A 91 12.04 -13.11 0.84
N LEU A 92 11.73 -11.82 0.74
CA LEU A 92 11.99 -10.87 1.77
C LEU A 92 11.08 -9.64 1.57
N THR A 93 10.06 -9.46 2.41
CA THR A 93 9.25 -8.24 2.47
C THR A 93 9.55 -7.48 3.77
N VAL A 94 10.19 -6.32 3.73
CA VAL A 94 10.22 -5.40 4.88
C VAL A 94 9.08 -4.38 4.75
N GLY A 95 8.68 -3.74 5.83
CA GLY A 95 7.74 -2.64 5.82
C GLY A 95 8.48 -1.42 6.33
N ASP A 96 8.71 -0.43 5.50
CA ASP A 96 9.04 0.92 5.91
C ASP A 96 7.74 1.61 6.29
N GLY A 97 7.79 2.70 7.02
CA GLY A 97 6.60 3.39 7.47
C GLY A 97 6.93 4.78 7.98
N GLY A 98 6.17 5.79 7.57
CA GLY A 98 6.10 7.08 8.28
C GLY A 98 7.16 8.13 7.92
N ALA A 99 6.67 9.23 7.35
CA ALA A 99 7.20 10.58 7.52
C ALA A 99 6.00 11.55 7.56
#